data_AF-A0A0N4W0J6-F1
#
_entry.id   AF-A0A0N4W0J6-F1
#
_cell.length_a   1.000
_cell.length_b   1.000
_cell.length_c   1.000
_cell.angle_alpha   90.00
_cell.angle_beta   90.00
_cell.angle_gamma   90.00
#
_symmetry.space_group_name_H-M   'P 1'
#
loop_
_entity.id
_entity.type
_entity.pdbx_description
1 polymer ?
#
loop_
_entity_poly.entity_id
_entity_poly.type
_entity_poly.pdbx_seq_one_letter_code
_entity_poly.pdbx_strand_id
1 'polypeptide(L)'
;MLMDVESILDERVDQYDLERFREAYETQRKRGSPSAIATFNYGTALIRSTKADVVEGTEILEKLLREEPDDVNKRDYVYFLAIANARLRNYDRALAYIDILLAAETHNRQASQLREIIEKRMRKDGLFGLAVIGGGAVVVAGIVAALFASKK
;
A
#
# COMPACT_ATOMS: atom_id res chain seq x y z
N MET A 1 -7.65 -17.33 -17.44
CA MET A 1 -6.23 -17.03 -17.15
C MET A 1 -6.18 -16.53 -15.73
N LEU A 2 -5.81 -17.41 -14.79
CA LEU A 2 -5.50 -17.00 -13.42
C LEU A 2 -4.27 -16.09 -13.55
N MET A 3 -4.43 -14.78 -13.30
CA MET A 3 -3.29 -13.99 -12.86
C MET A 3 -2.68 -14.78 -11.71
N ASP A 4 -1.45 -15.23 -11.89
CA ASP A 4 -0.73 -15.98 -10.88
C ASP A 4 -0.73 -15.07 -9.65
N VAL A 5 -1.48 -15.41 -8.61
CA VAL A 5 -1.77 -14.46 -7.50
C VAL A 5 -0.44 -14.05 -6.83
N GLU A 6 0.58 -14.92 -6.95
CA GLU A 6 1.98 -14.65 -6.59
C GLU A 6 2.64 -13.49 -7.34
N SER A 7 2.16 -13.11 -8.53
CA SER A 7 2.73 -12.04 -9.34
C SER A 7 2.26 -10.64 -8.95
N ILE A 8 1.34 -10.48 -7.99
CA ILE A 8 0.83 -9.15 -7.61
C ILE A 8 1.94 -8.21 -7.10
N LEU A 9 2.95 -8.77 -6.42
CA LEU A 9 4.11 -8.00 -5.95
C LEU A 9 5.13 -7.71 -7.07
N ASP A 10 5.02 -8.43 -8.18
CA ASP A 10 5.93 -8.32 -9.33
C ASP A 10 5.29 -7.57 -10.51
N GLU A 11 4.01 -7.16 -10.39
CA GLU A 11 3.27 -6.38 -11.38
C GLU A 11 3.96 -5.04 -11.66
N ARG A 12 4.07 -4.71 -12.96
CA ARG A 12 4.63 -3.44 -13.42
C ARG A 12 3.60 -2.61 -14.15
N VAL A 13 3.63 -1.30 -13.91
CA VAL A 13 2.81 -0.33 -14.64
C VAL A 13 3.41 -0.10 -16.02
N ASP A 14 2.55 0.10 -17.02
CA ASP A 14 3.00 0.54 -18.33
C ASP A 14 3.55 1.97 -18.27
N GLN A 15 4.59 2.26 -19.07
CA GLN A 15 5.24 3.57 -19.05
C GLN A 15 4.31 4.70 -19.51
N TYR A 16 3.41 4.41 -20.46
CA TYR A 16 2.41 5.36 -20.92
C TYR A 16 1.42 5.72 -19.81
N ASP A 17 0.94 4.71 -19.07
CA ASP A 17 0.02 4.92 -17.95
C ASP A 17 0.69 5.68 -16.80
N LEU A 18 1.95 5.35 -16.48
CA LEU A 18 2.72 6.08 -15.47
C LEU A 18 2.82 7.58 -15.81
N GLU A 19 3.18 7.90 -17.04
CA GLU A 19 3.32 9.30 -17.47
C GLU A 19 1.97 10.02 -17.49
N ARG A 20 0.90 9.33 -17.94
CA ARG A 20 -0.46 9.86 -17.90
C ARG A 20 -0.91 10.21 -16.47
N PHE A 21 -0.66 9.34 -15.50
CA PHE A 21 -1.01 9.61 -14.10
C PHE A 21 -0.14 10.71 -13.49
N ARG A 22 1.15 10.75 -13.84
CA ARG A 22 2.07 11.83 -13.45
C ARG A 22 1.59 13.18 -13.95
N GLU A 23 1.24 13.28 -15.23
CA GLU A 23 0.76 14.52 -15.84
C GLU A 23 -0.53 15.01 -15.17
N ALA A 24 -1.48 14.10 -14.90
CA ALA A 24 -2.71 14.43 -14.21
C ALA A 24 -2.46 14.96 -12.79
N TYR A 25 -1.56 14.32 -12.04
CA TYR A 25 -1.19 14.73 -10.68
C TYR A 25 -0.49 16.10 -10.69
N GLU A 26 0.55 16.28 -11.51
CA GLU A 26 1.34 17.52 -11.57
C GLU A 26 0.50 18.71 -12.07
N THR A 27 -0.40 18.48 -13.03
CA THR A 27 -1.30 19.53 -13.53
C THR A 27 -2.25 20.03 -12.43
N GLN A 28 -2.78 19.12 -11.61
CA GLN A 28 -3.61 19.52 -10.47
C GLN A 28 -2.77 20.19 -9.39
N ARG A 29 -1.57 19.65 -9.10
CA ARG A 29 -0.63 20.20 -8.10
C ARG A 29 -0.22 21.65 -8.41
N LYS A 30 -0.05 21.99 -9.69
CA LYS A 30 0.24 23.36 -10.14
C LYS A 30 -0.93 24.33 -9.90
N ARG A 31 -2.16 23.83 -9.82
CA ARG A 31 -3.39 24.63 -9.64
C ARG A 31 -3.86 24.66 -8.17
N GLY A 32 -3.27 23.85 -7.30
CA GLY A 32 -3.64 23.72 -5.89
C GLY A 32 -3.37 22.31 -5.37
N SER A 33 -4.03 21.91 -4.28
CA SER A 33 -3.93 20.54 -3.79
C SER A 33 -4.55 19.57 -4.81
N PRO A 34 -3.82 18.53 -5.24
CA PRO A 34 -4.38 17.53 -6.14
C PRO A 34 -5.48 16.74 -5.44
N SER A 35 -6.44 16.25 -6.23
CA SER A 35 -7.53 15.41 -5.72
C SER A 35 -7.00 14.09 -5.16
N ALA A 36 -7.75 13.51 -4.21
CA ALA A 36 -7.44 12.20 -3.63
C ALA A 36 -7.27 11.12 -4.70
N ILE A 37 -8.13 11.12 -5.72
CA ILE A 37 -8.12 10.17 -6.83
C ILE A 37 -6.85 10.32 -7.67
N ALA A 38 -6.46 11.55 -8.04
CA ALA A 38 -5.25 11.77 -8.83
C ALA A 38 -3.99 11.37 -8.04
N THR A 39 -3.96 11.71 -6.76
CA THR A 39 -2.86 11.36 -5.84
C THR A 39 -2.74 9.85 -5.67
N PHE A 40 -3.86 9.15 -5.47
CA PHE A 40 -3.91 7.70 -5.36
C PHE A 40 -3.47 7.00 -6.65
N ASN A 41 -3.99 7.41 -7.81
CA ASN A 41 -3.63 6.81 -9.09
C ASN A 41 -2.14 6.98 -9.40
N TYR A 42 -1.58 8.16 -9.13
CA TYR A 42 -0.14 8.40 -9.30
C TYR A 42 0.69 7.58 -8.31
N GLY A 43 0.34 7.57 -7.02
CA GLY A 43 1.05 6.78 -6.00
C GLY A 43 1.06 5.28 -6.29
N THR A 44 -0.07 4.70 -6.71
CA THR A 44 -0.16 3.28 -7.07
C THR A 44 0.55 2.94 -8.38
N ALA A 45 0.64 3.88 -9.33
CA ALA A 45 1.48 3.73 -10.52
C ALA A 45 2.96 3.72 -10.16
N LEU A 46 3.42 4.65 -9.31
CA LEU A 46 4.80 4.70 -8.82
C LEU A 46 5.21 3.42 -8.08
N ILE A 47 4.33 2.89 -7.22
CA ILE A 47 4.57 1.61 -6.53
C ILE A 47 4.85 0.51 -7.54
N ARG A 48 4.22 0.52 -8.71
CA ARG A 48 4.39 -0.44 -9.83
C ARG A 48 5.50 -0.11 -10.82
N SER A 49 6.30 0.91 -10.56
CA SER A 49 7.43 1.31 -11.41
C SER A 49 8.77 0.79 -10.86
N THR A 50 9.76 1.66 -10.65
CA THR A 50 11.10 1.31 -10.17
C THR A 50 11.18 1.23 -8.64
N LYS A 51 12.29 0.70 -8.09
CA LYS A 51 12.50 0.67 -6.63
C LYS A 51 12.51 2.06 -6.01
N ALA A 52 13.05 3.06 -6.71
CA ALA A 52 13.05 4.44 -6.25
C ALA A 52 11.63 5.01 -6.25
N ASP A 53 10.87 4.77 -7.32
CA ASP A 53 9.47 5.19 -7.42
C ASP A 53 8.59 4.54 -6.35
N VAL A 54 8.87 3.29 -5.94
CA VAL A 54 8.12 2.64 -4.86
C VAL A 54 8.23 3.43 -3.55
N VAL A 55 9.39 4.03 -3.26
CA VAL A 55 9.58 4.86 -2.07
C VAL A 55 8.72 6.12 -2.18
N GLU A 56 8.80 6.84 -3.30
CA GLU A 56 7.98 8.04 -3.56
C GLU A 56 6.48 7.73 -3.49
N GLY A 57 6.04 6.65 -4.14
CA GLY A 57 4.65 6.21 -4.11
C GLY A 57 4.17 5.84 -2.71
N THR A 58 5.04 5.24 -1.89
CA THR A 58 4.74 4.93 -0.48
C THR A 58 4.51 6.22 0.31
N GLU A 59 5.40 7.20 0.18
CA GLU A 59 5.27 8.49 0.88
C GLU A 59 4.00 9.25 0.46
N ILE A 60 3.67 9.24 -0.84
CA ILE A 60 2.45 9.84 -1.38
C ILE A 60 1.20 9.17 -0.78
N LEU A 61 1.16 7.83 -0.74
CA LEU A 61 0.02 7.12 -0.16
C LEU A 61 -0.08 7.26 1.35
N GLU A 62 1.04 7.28 2.09
CA GLU A 62 1.03 7.53 3.53
C GLU A 62 0.54 8.95 3.85
N LYS A 63 0.93 9.95 3.04
CA LYS A 63 0.41 11.32 3.16
C LYS A 63 -1.09 11.35 2.88
N LEU A 64 -1.52 10.74 1.78
CA LEU A 64 -2.94 10.68 1.40
C LEU A 64 -3.78 9.99 2.49
N LEU A 65 -3.30 8.90 3.08
CA LEU A 65 -3.99 8.19 4.16
C LEU A 65 -4.21 9.07 5.41
N ARG A 66 -3.27 9.97 5.71
CA ARG A 66 -3.35 10.88 6.87
C ARG A 66 -4.23 12.10 6.60
N GLU A 67 -4.16 12.65 5.40
CA GLU A 67 -4.78 13.93 5.04
C GLU A 67 -6.21 13.76 4.52
N GLU A 68 -6.55 12.62 3.93
CA GLU A 68 -7.88 12.38 3.37
C GLU A 68 -8.91 12.19 4.50
N PRO A 69 -9.94 13.06 4.60
CA PRO A 69 -10.96 12.95 5.62
C PRO A 69 -11.91 11.75 5.36
N ASP A 70 -12.13 11.40 4.09
CA ASP A 70 -13.07 10.34 3.71
C ASP A 70 -12.48 8.94 3.91
N ASP A 71 -13.08 8.19 4.84
CA ASP A 71 -12.63 6.83 5.19
C ASP A 71 -13.00 5.75 4.16
N VAL A 72 -13.78 6.09 3.11
CA VAL A 72 -14.27 5.13 2.11
C VAL A 72 -13.11 4.50 1.35
N ASN A 73 -12.12 5.31 0.99
CA ASN A 73 -10.99 4.93 0.13
C ASN A 73 -9.75 4.49 0.93
N LYS A 74 -9.74 4.68 2.26
CA LYS A 74 -8.59 4.33 3.11
C LYS A 74 -8.25 2.84 3.10
N ARG A 75 -9.24 1.98 2.84
CA ARG A 75 -9.04 0.54 2.65
C ARG A 75 -8.11 0.25 1.48
N ASP A 76 -8.33 0.90 0.34
CA ASP A 76 -7.51 0.74 -0.85
C ASP A 76 -6.10 1.30 -0.59
N TYR A 77 -5.99 2.42 0.12
CA TYR A 77 -4.69 3.01 0.46
C TYR A 77 -3.85 2.06 1.32
N VAL A 78 -4.47 1.47 2.35
CA VAL A 78 -3.82 0.50 3.23
C VAL A 78 -3.42 -0.77 2.47
N TYR A 79 -4.27 -1.26 1.55
CA TYR A 79 -3.96 -2.40 0.71
C TYR A 79 -2.72 -2.14 -0.17
N PHE A 80 -2.66 -0.99 -0.86
CA PHE A 80 -1.51 -0.64 -1.69
C PHE A 80 -0.25 -0.29 -0.89
N LEU A 81 -0.38 0.24 0.33
CA LEU A 81 0.75 0.43 1.26
C LEU A 81 1.35 -0.90 1.71
N ALA A 82 0.53 -1.94 1.90
CA ALA A 82 1.02 -3.30 2.16
C ALA A 82 1.85 -3.82 0.97
N ILE A 83 1.36 -3.65 -0.26
CA ILE A 83 2.09 -4.02 -1.49
C ILE A 83 3.43 -3.27 -1.57
N ALA A 84 3.42 -1.95 -1.38
CA ALA A 84 4.62 -1.13 -1.49
C ALA A 84 5.70 -1.55 -0.48
N ASN A 85 5.32 -1.74 0.79
CA ASN A 85 6.24 -2.19 1.83
C ASN A 85 6.78 -3.60 1.57
N ALA A 86 5.94 -4.53 1.08
CA ALA A 86 6.38 -5.87 0.72
C ALA A 86 7.42 -5.86 -0.41
N ARG A 87 7.25 -4.98 -1.40
CA ARG A 87 8.20 -4.80 -2.51
C ARG A 87 9.52 -4.17 -2.08
N LEU A 88 9.50 -3.35 -1.04
CA LEU A 88 10.71 -2.81 -0.39
C LEU A 88 11.36 -3.82 0.57
N ARG A 89 10.79 -5.02 0.74
CA ARG A 89 11.18 -6.04 1.73
C ARG A 89 10.97 -5.59 3.19
N ASN A 90 10.13 -4.58 3.40
CA ASN A 90 9.65 -4.15 4.72
C ASN A 90 8.47 -5.03 5.15
N TYR A 91 8.70 -6.34 5.26
CA TYR A 91 7.63 -7.33 5.44
C TYR A 91 6.81 -7.09 6.72
N ASP A 92 7.45 -6.64 7.80
CA ASP A 92 6.76 -6.32 9.06
C ASP A 92 5.73 -5.20 8.91
N ARG A 93 6.09 -4.12 8.20
CA ARG A 93 5.16 -3.02 7.90
C ARG A 93 4.07 -3.49 6.94
N ALA A 94 4.40 -4.31 5.96
CA ALA A 94 3.44 -4.85 5.01
C ALA A 94 2.38 -5.73 5.71
N LEU A 95 2.81 -6.60 6.62
CA LEU A 95 1.92 -7.43 7.44
C LEU A 95 1.09 -6.57 8.39
N ALA A 96 1.68 -5.54 9.02
CA ALA A 96 0.93 -4.62 9.87
C ALA A 96 -0.22 -3.93 9.11
N TYR A 97 0.02 -3.41 7.90
CA TYR A 97 -1.05 -2.81 7.09
C TYR A 97 -2.16 -3.81 6.75
N ILE A 98 -1.80 -5.02 6.29
CA ILE A 98 -2.79 -5.99 5.83
C ILE A 98 -3.59 -6.61 6.98
N ASP A 99 -2.96 -6.82 8.13
CA ASP A 99 -3.62 -7.36 9.33
C ASP A 99 -4.68 -6.39 9.87
N ILE A 100 -4.44 -5.08 9.77
CA ILE A 100 -5.43 -4.07 10.18
C ILE A 100 -6.64 -4.06 9.24
N LEU A 101 -6.39 -4.17 7.92
CA LEU A 101 -7.47 -4.28 6.96
C LEU A 101 -8.31 -5.54 7.22
N LEU A 102 -7.67 -6.67 7.54
CA LEU A 102 -8.36 -7.92 7.89
C LEU A 102 -9.08 -7.86 9.23
N ALA A 103 -8.58 -7.10 10.20
CA ALA A 103 -9.28 -6.85 11.47
C ALA A 103 -10.56 -6.05 11.26
N ALA A 104 -10.55 -5.08 10.33
CA ALA A 104 -11.73 -4.32 9.95
C ALA A 104 -12.69 -5.12 9.05
N GLU A 105 -12.15 -5.98 8.17
CA GLU A 105 -12.89 -6.73 7.17
C GLU A 105 -12.49 -8.22 7.14
N THR A 106 -13.00 -8.97 8.11
CA THR A 106 -12.62 -10.37 8.34
C THR A 106 -12.86 -11.32 7.16
N HIS A 107 -13.72 -10.94 6.20
CA HIS A 107 -14.05 -11.75 5.02
C HIS A 107 -13.42 -11.20 3.72
N ASN A 108 -12.47 -10.26 3.81
CA ASN A 108 -11.80 -9.69 2.65
C ASN A 108 -10.80 -10.69 2.04
N ARG A 109 -11.26 -11.46 1.04
CA ARG A 109 -10.45 -12.49 0.36
C ARG A 109 -9.18 -11.93 -0.28
N GLN A 110 -9.24 -10.71 -0.84
CA GLN A 110 -8.07 -10.08 -1.48
C GLN A 110 -6.98 -9.79 -0.44
N ALA A 111 -7.37 -9.26 0.72
CA ALA A 111 -6.45 -8.99 1.82
C ALA A 111 -5.83 -10.27 2.39
N SER A 112 -6.63 -11.33 2.58
CA SER A 112 -6.12 -12.63 3.05
C SER A 112 -5.12 -13.23 2.08
N GLN A 113 -5.41 -13.19 0.77
CA GLN A 113 -4.50 -13.68 -0.27
C GLN A 113 -3.19 -12.87 -0.30
N LEU A 114 -3.28 -11.54 -0.23
CA LEU A 114 -2.08 -10.70 -0.20
C LEU A 114 -1.22 -11.00 1.03
N ARG A 115 -1.82 -11.19 2.20
CA ARG A 115 -1.12 -11.59 3.42
C ARG A 115 -0.34 -12.90 3.23
N GLU A 116 -0.96 -13.92 2.65
CA GLU A 116 -0.31 -15.21 2.35
C GLU A 116 0.88 -15.04 1.41
N ILE A 117 0.75 -14.20 0.37
CA ILE A 117 1.83 -13.90 -0.58
C ILE A 117 2.99 -13.18 0.11
N ILE A 118 2.71 -12.18 0.94
CA ILE A 118 3.71 -11.44 1.71
C ILE A 118 4.50 -12.40 2.61
N GLU A 119 3.81 -13.27 3.35
CA GLU A 119 4.47 -14.25 4.20
C GLU A 119 5.29 -15.27 3.40
N LYS A 120 4.76 -15.74 2.26
CA LYS A 120 5.49 -16.66 1.36
C LYS A 120 6.77 -16.00 0.86
N ARG A 121 6.72 -14.72 0.50
CA ARG A 121 7.90 -13.96 0.05
C ARG A 121 8.88 -13.73 1.20
N MET A 122 8.40 -13.36 2.39
CA MET A 122 9.23 -13.22 3.60
C MET A 122 9.97 -14.53 3.94
N ARG A 123 9.30 -15.69 3.83
CA ARG A 123 9.88 -17.03 3.99
C ARG A 123 10.98 -17.29 2.95
N LYS A 124 10.68 -17.05 1.67
CA LYS A 124 11.63 -17.23 0.57
C LYS A 124 12.88 -16.36 0.73
N ASP A 125 12.70 -15.16 1.27
CA ASP A 125 13.76 -14.20 1.52
C ASP A 125 14.57 -14.48 2.80
N GLY A 126 14.21 -15.53 3.57
CA GLY A 126 14.90 -15.93 4.80
C GLY A 126 14.63 -15.02 6.00
N LEU A 127 13.62 -14.15 5.91
CA LEU A 127 13.27 -13.18 6.95
C LEU A 127 12.15 -13.67 7.88
N PHE A 128 11.57 -14.84 7.58
CA PHE A 128 10.53 -15.45 8.39
C PHE A 128 11.11 -16.02 9.70
N GLY A 129 10.61 -15.54 10.84
CA GLY A 129 11.10 -15.96 12.16
C GLY A 129 12.10 -15.01 12.81
N LEU A 130 12.53 -13.93 12.14
CA LEU A 130 13.27 -12.83 12.79
C LEU A 130 12.40 -11.92 13.67
N ALA A 131 11.11 -12.25 13.83
CA ALA A 131 10.19 -11.69 14.81
C ALA A 131 10.42 -10.20 15.15
N VAL A 132 10.11 -9.33 14.19
CA VAL A 132 8.98 -8.36 14.27
C VAL A 132 8.81 -7.59 15.60
N ILE A 133 9.90 -7.05 16.16
CA ILE A 133 9.81 -5.96 17.15
C ILE A 133 10.70 -4.80 16.69
N GLY A 134 10.48 -4.35 15.46
CA GLY A 134 10.85 -3.00 15.05
C GLY A 134 9.67 -2.09 15.36
N GLY A 135 9.88 -1.00 16.11
CA GLY A 135 8.82 -0.04 16.47
C GLY A 135 7.98 0.49 15.28
N GLY A 136 8.44 0.30 14.04
CA GLY A 136 7.68 0.61 12.82
C GLY A 136 6.35 -0.14 12.67
N ALA A 137 6.26 -1.41 13.07
CA ALA A 137 4.99 -2.15 13.03
C ALA A 137 3.97 -1.57 14.02
N VAL A 138 4.44 -1.17 15.21
CA VAL A 138 3.61 -0.54 16.26
C VAL A 138 3.09 0.82 15.82
N VAL A 139 3.92 1.64 15.17
CA VAL A 139 3.52 2.97 14.67
C VAL A 139 2.46 2.87 13.57
N VAL A 140 2.64 1.95 12.62
CA VAL A 140 1.65 1.71 11.55
C VAL A 140 0.34 1.19 12.14
N ALA A 141 0.42 0.24 13.08
CA ALA A 141 -0.74 -0.29 13.78
C ALA A 141 -1.55 0.78 14.50
N GLY A 142 -0.90 1.68 15.25
CA GLY A 142 -1.59 2.73 16.00
C GLY A 142 -2.38 3.71 15.12
N ILE A 143 -1.78 4.20 14.03
CA ILE A 143 -2.42 5.18 13.14
C ILE A 143 -3.59 4.54 12.40
N VAL A 144 -3.38 3.38 11.80
CA VAL A 144 -4.39 2.75 10.95
C VAL A 144 -5.51 2.13 11.79
N ALA A 145 -5.21 1.56 12.96
CA ALA A 145 -6.25 1.09 13.88
C ALA A 145 -7.13 2.25 14.39
N ALA A 146 -6.58 3.43 14.67
CA ALA A 146 -7.38 4.60 15.04
C ALA A 146 -8.34 5.05 13.92
N LEU A 147 -7.89 4.96 12.66
CA LEU A 147 -8.72 5.25 11.48
C LEU A 147 -9.89 4.27 11.34
N PHE A 148 -9.67 2.98 11.60
CA PHE A 148 -10.75 1.98 11.51
C PHE A 148 -11.58 1.81 12.79
N ALA A 149 -11.06 2.19 13.95
CA ALA A 149 -11.80 2.14 15.22
C ALA A 149 -12.85 3.24 15.35
N SER A 150 -12.70 4.35 14.63
CA SER A 150 -13.69 5.43 14.54
C SER A 150 -14.98 5.01 13.81
N LYS A 151 -15.08 3.78 13.30
CA LYS A 151 -16.27 3.20 12.64
C LYS A 151 -17.22 2.48 13.59
N LYS A 152 -17.29 2.86 14.87
CA LYS A 152 -18.28 2.33 15.81
C LYS A 152 -19.31 3.38 16.21
#